data_AF-A0A2D6NE81-F1
#
_entry.id   AF-A0A2D6NE81-F1
#
_cell.length_a   1.000
_cell.length_b   1.000
_cell.length_c   1.000
_cell.angle_alpha   90.00
_cell.angle_beta   90.00
_cell.angle_gamma   90.00
#
_symmetry.space_group_name_H-M   'P 1'
#
loop_
_entity.id
_entity.type
_entity.pdbx_description
1 polymer ?
#
loop_
_entity_poly.entity_id
_entity_poly.type
_entity_poly.pdbx_seq_one_letter_code
_entity_poly.pdbx_strand_id
1 'polypeptide(L)'
;MDKCKFHGLSFETGCNWCGEQICEQCIMAHDGRKYCSKCYTKLTKTGLKRFLKRSWGEKPDDKVLNVDPMLNEEELKKKKQMLEIREKAKKILGE
;
A
#
# COMPACT_ATOMS: atom_id res chain seq x y z
N MET A 1 26.13 29.28 -1.76
CA MET A 1 26.31 28.95 -3.20
C MET A 1 25.05 28.18 -3.60
N ASP A 2 23.97 28.90 -3.81
CA ASP A 2 22.60 28.36 -3.72
C ASP A 2 21.97 28.29 -5.10
N LYS A 3 22.67 27.62 -6.02
CA LYS A 3 22.25 27.47 -7.42
C LYS A 3 22.22 26.00 -7.81
N CYS A 4 21.19 25.63 -8.56
CA CYS A 4 21.06 24.31 -9.15
C CYS A 4 22.19 24.08 -10.16
N LYS A 5 22.89 22.96 -10.04
CA LYS A 5 24.02 22.59 -10.92
C LYS A 5 23.61 22.40 -12.38
N PHE A 6 22.35 22.06 -12.63
CA PHE A 6 21.84 21.75 -13.97
C PHE A 6 21.31 22.97 -14.71
N HIS A 7 20.67 23.90 -13.99
CA HIS A 7 19.99 25.05 -14.59
C HIS A 7 20.62 26.39 -14.24
N GLY A 8 21.57 26.44 -13.29
CA GLY A 8 22.16 27.69 -12.81
C GLY A 8 21.20 28.60 -12.03
N LEU A 9 19.95 28.18 -11.85
CA LEU A 9 18.89 28.90 -11.15
C LEU A 9 19.02 28.77 -9.63
N SER A 10 18.54 29.77 -8.89
CA SER A 10 18.45 29.67 -7.43
C SER A 10 17.52 28.56 -6.99
N PHE A 11 17.83 27.93 -5.85
CA PHE A 11 16.89 27.02 -5.22
C PHE A 11 15.69 27.79 -4.68
N GLU A 12 14.48 27.32 -5.00
CA GLU A 12 13.23 27.98 -4.62
C GLU A 12 12.57 27.26 -3.43
N THR A 13 12.70 25.93 -3.38
CA THR A 13 11.97 25.11 -2.40
C THR A 13 12.67 23.79 -2.11
N GLY A 14 12.25 23.10 -1.06
CA GLY A 14 12.74 21.78 -0.68
C GLY A 14 11.80 20.67 -1.14
N CYS A 15 12.35 19.50 -1.43
CA CYS A 15 11.57 18.29 -1.66
C CYS A 15 10.77 17.91 -0.39
N ASN A 16 9.45 17.74 -0.49
CA ASN A 16 8.62 17.30 0.64
C ASN A 16 8.92 15.88 1.14
N TRP A 17 9.72 15.09 0.40
CA TRP A 17 10.09 13.73 0.82
C TRP A 17 11.51 13.68 1.39
N CYS A 18 12.51 14.21 0.69
CA CYS A 18 13.91 14.10 1.10
C CYS A 18 14.53 15.41 1.62
N GLY A 19 13.81 16.54 1.55
CA GLY A 19 14.31 17.85 1.98
C GLY A 19 15.36 18.49 1.06
N GLU A 20 15.79 17.81 -0.01
CA GLU A 20 16.78 18.34 -0.96
C GLU A 20 16.27 19.61 -1.65
N GLN A 21 17.12 20.62 -1.78
CA GLN A 21 16.77 21.88 -2.43
C GLN A 21 16.58 21.72 -3.94
N ILE A 22 15.54 22.35 -4.47
CA ILE A 22 15.07 22.22 -5.85
C ILE A 22 14.87 23.61 -6.44
N CYS A 23 15.34 23.81 -7.67
CA CYS A 23 15.01 25.01 -8.45
C CYS A 23 13.65 24.86 -9.14
N GLU A 24 13.08 25.96 -9.60
CA GLU A 24 11.81 26.02 -10.31
C GLU A 24 11.72 24.99 -11.46
N GLN A 25 12.78 24.80 -12.24
CA GLN A 25 12.78 23.84 -13.36
C GLN A 25 12.93 22.36 -12.95
N CYS A 26 13.41 22.07 -11.73
CA CYS A 26 13.56 20.70 -11.24
C CYS A 26 12.35 20.24 -10.41
N ILE A 27 11.38 21.12 -10.20
CA ILE A 27 10.24 20.86 -9.33
C ILE A 27 9.22 19.97 -10.02
N MET A 28 8.81 18.90 -9.33
CA MET A 28 7.74 18.04 -9.80
C MET A 28 6.59 18.11 -8.79
N ALA A 29 5.45 18.63 -9.21
CA ALA A 29 4.25 18.71 -8.37
C ALA A 29 3.41 17.44 -8.50
N HIS A 30 2.98 16.87 -7.36
CA HIS A 30 2.05 15.75 -7.32
C HIS A 30 1.14 15.91 -6.10
N ASP A 31 -0.17 15.86 -6.29
CA ASP A 31 -1.16 15.90 -5.19
C ASP A 31 -0.93 17.08 -4.22
N GLY A 32 -0.67 18.28 -4.78
CA GLY A 32 -0.41 19.50 -4.01
C GLY A 32 0.96 19.57 -3.31
N ARG A 33 1.83 18.56 -3.47
CA ARG A 33 3.17 18.51 -2.85
C ARG A 33 4.27 18.62 -3.91
N LYS A 34 5.42 19.17 -3.49
CA LYS A 34 6.59 19.44 -4.35
C LYS A 34 7.67 18.39 -4.11
N TYR A 35 8.17 17.78 -5.18
CA TYR A 35 9.15 16.69 -5.11
C TYR A 35 10.32 16.92 -6.07
N CYS A 36 11.49 16.40 -5.72
CA CYS A 36 12.60 16.31 -6.67
C CYS A 36 12.33 15.20 -7.68
N SER A 37 12.94 15.28 -8.86
CA SER A 37 12.77 14.30 -9.95
C SER A 37 12.95 12.84 -9.49
N LYS A 38 13.93 12.57 -8.61
CA LYS A 38 14.18 11.22 -8.06
C LYS A 38 13.00 10.72 -7.21
N CYS A 39 12.51 11.55 -6.29
CA CYS A 39 11.39 11.22 -5.41
C CYS A 39 10.09 11.09 -6.20
N TYR A 40 9.85 11.98 -7.17
CA TYR A 40 8.70 11.88 -8.06
C TYR A 40 8.71 10.58 -8.87
N THR A 41 9.87 10.20 -9.43
CA THR A 41 10.01 8.93 -10.18
C THR A 41 9.75 7.70 -9.29
N LYS A 42 10.17 7.74 -8.02
CA LYS A 42 9.85 6.67 -7.06
C LYS A 42 8.35 6.61 -6.77
N LEU A 43 7.71 7.77 -6.61
CA LEU A 43 6.27 7.87 -6.36
C LEU A 43 5.46 7.25 -7.51
N THR A 44 5.76 7.63 -8.76
CA THR A 44 5.05 7.13 -9.94
C THR A 44 5.30 5.65 -10.20
N LYS A 45 6.54 5.16 -10.01
CA LYS A 45 6.87 3.73 -10.11
C LYS A 45 6.18 2.87 -9.05
N THR A 46 5.94 3.43 -7.85
CA THR A 46 5.22 2.71 -6.78
C THR A 46 3.74 2.54 -7.14
N GLY A 47 3.13 3.54 -7.77
CA GLY A 47 1.80 3.42 -8.36
C GLY A 47 1.73 2.36 -9.46
N LEU A 48 2.74 2.33 -10.34
CA LEU A 48 2.83 1.34 -11.42
C LEU A 48 2.98 -0.09 -10.89
N LYS A 49 3.78 -0.33 -9.83
CA LYS A 49 3.87 -1.66 -9.18
C LYS A 49 2.53 -2.12 -8.60
N ARG A 50 1.72 -1.19 -8.06
CA ARG A 50 0.37 -1.50 -7.55
C ARG A 50 -0.61 -1.85 -8.68
N PHE A 51 -0.43 -1.25 -9.86
CA PHE A 51 -1.22 -1.53 -11.05
C PHE A 51 -0.78 -2.83 -11.77
N LEU A 52 0.53 -3.05 -11.90
CA LEU A 52 1.11 -4.25 -12.53
C LEU A 52 0.93 -5.52 -11.69
N LYS A 53 0.96 -5.42 -10.35
CA LYS A 53 0.53 -6.55 -9.49
C LYS A 53 -0.93 -6.95 -9.73
N ARG A 54 -1.77 -5.99 -10.14
CA ARG A 54 -3.17 -6.25 -10.50
C ARG A 54 -3.32 -6.85 -11.90
N SER A 55 -2.40 -6.58 -12.83
CA SER A 55 -2.49 -7.05 -14.22
C SER A 55 -1.80 -8.40 -14.47
N TRP A 56 -0.91 -8.85 -13.59
CA TRP A 56 -0.28 -10.18 -13.66
C TRP A 56 -0.53 -10.97 -12.36
N GLY A 57 -1.75 -11.49 -12.21
CA GLY A 57 -2.00 -12.77 -11.53
C GLY A 57 -1.75 -12.92 -10.02
N GLU A 58 -1.34 -11.90 -9.27
CA GLU A 58 -1.43 -11.97 -7.81
C GLU A 58 -2.90 -11.75 -7.41
N LYS A 59 -3.63 -12.86 -7.22
CA LYS A 59 -4.88 -12.83 -6.45
C LYS A 59 -4.57 -12.07 -5.15
N PRO A 60 -5.42 -11.10 -4.75
CA PRO A 60 -5.30 -10.56 -3.39
C PRO A 60 -5.27 -11.77 -2.45
N ASP A 61 -4.28 -11.86 -1.57
CA ASP A 61 -4.33 -12.83 -0.48
C ASP A 61 -5.69 -12.67 0.19
N ASP A 62 -6.59 -13.60 -0.08
CA ASP A 62 -7.94 -13.71 0.46
C ASP A 62 -7.81 -14.03 1.95
N LYS A 63 -7.36 -13.05 2.72
CA LYS A 63 -7.91 -12.80 4.06
C LYS A 63 -8.76 -11.55 3.98
N VAL A 64 -9.69 -11.53 3.02
CA VAL A 64 -10.98 -10.89 3.26
C VAL A 64 -11.58 -11.64 4.45
N LEU A 65 -11.38 -11.11 5.65
CA LEU A 65 -12.19 -11.53 6.78
C LEU A 65 -13.61 -11.14 6.41
N ASN A 66 -14.40 -12.14 6.04
CA ASN A 66 -15.84 -12.00 5.82
C ASN A 66 -16.50 -11.79 7.20
N VAL A 67 -16.20 -10.66 7.83
CA VAL A 67 -16.82 -10.23 9.08
C VAL A 67 -18.15 -9.63 8.66
N ASP A 68 -19.19 -10.45 8.68
CA ASP A 68 -20.55 -9.93 8.65
C ASP A 68 -20.74 -9.10 9.94
N PRO A 69 -20.91 -7.77 9.85
CA PRO A 69 -21.01 -6.91 11.03
C PRO A 69 -22.30 -7.16 11.84
N MET A 70 -23.22 -8.01 11.36
CA MET A 70 -24.43 -8.41 12.06
C MET A 70 -24.36 -9.81 12.69
N LEU A 71 -23.18 -10.43 12.73
CA LEU A 71 -23.05 -11.77 13.30
C LEU A 71 -23.22 -11.75 14.83
N ASN A 72 -24.43 -12.07 15.27
CA ASN A 72 -24.86 -12.06 16.67
C ASN A 72 -24.07 -13.10 17.52
N GLU A 73 -23.85 -12.82 18.80
CA GLU A 73 -22.95 -13.61 19.67
C GLU A 73 -23.31 -15.10 19.76
N GLU A 74 -24.60 -15.42 19.66
CA GLU A 74 -25.13 -16.79 19.67
C GLU A 74 -24.79 -17.58 18.40
N GLU A 75 -24.85 -16.94 17.23
CA GLU A 75 -24.47 -17.54 15.94
C GLU A 75 -22.98 -17.92 15.94
N LEU A 76 -22.16 -17.08 16.56
CA LEU A 76 -20.73 -17.32 16.72
C LEU A 76 -20.45 -18.57 17.57
N LYS A 77 -21.20 -18.74 18.68
CA LYS A 77 -21.07 -19.90 19.58
C LYS A 77 -21.48 -21.19 18.87
N LYS A 78 -22.58 -21.18 18.11
CA LYS A 78 -23.03 -22.34 17.33
C LYS A 78 -22.01 -22.75 16.26
N LYS A 79 -21.45 -21.79 15.53
CA LYS A 79 -20.42 -22.06 14.51
C LYS A 79 -19.13 -22.62 15.13
N LYS A 80 -18.70 -22.11 16.29
CA LYS A 80 -17.55 -22.66 17.03
C LYS A 80 -17.79 -24.10 17.48
N GLN A 81 -18.97 -24.42 18.03
CA GLN A 81 -19.31 -25.79 18.40
C GLN A 81 -19.28 -26.74 17.20
N MET A 82 -19.85 -26.34 16.06
CA MET A 82 -19.83 -27.14 14.83
C MET A 82 -18.40 -27.40 14.32
N LEU A 83 -17.52 -26.41 14.40
CA LEU A 83 -16.11 -26.57 14.03
C LEU A 83 -15.40 -27.56 14.96
N GLU A 84 -15.62 -27.46 16.27
CA GLU A 84 -15.00 -28.37 17.24
C GLU A 84 -15.46 -29.83 17.03
N ILE A 85 -16.75 -30.03 16.75
CA ILE A 85 -17.30 -31.35 16.39
C ILE A 85 -16.64 -31.86 15.10
N ARG A 86 -16.47 -31.00 14.09
CA ARG A 86 -15.84 -31.36 12.82
C ARG A 86 -14.37 -31.73 12.99
N GLU A 87 -13.61 -31.00 13.81
CA GLU A 87 -12.21 -31.34 14.10
C GLU A 87 -12.09 -32.65 14.87
N LYS A 88 -12.96 -32.87 15.86
CA LYS A 88 -13.04 -34.17 16.55
C LYS A 88 -13.38 -35.30 15.59
N ALA A 89 -14.33 -35.09 14.67
CA ALA A 89 -14.68 -36.07 13.65
C ALA A 89 -13.53 -36.38 12.69
N LYS A 90 -12.79 -35.36 12.23
CA LYS A 90 -11.57 -35.56 11.42
C LYS A 90 -10.50 -36.37 12.16
N LYS A 91 -10.29 -36.06 13.44
CA LYS A 91 -9.33 -36.78 14.29
C LYS A 91 -9.72 -38.25 14.53
N ILE A 92 -11.02 -38.55 14.54
CA ILE A 92 -11.54 -39.92 14.63
C ILE A 92 -11.45 -40.65 13.28
N LEU A 93 -11.62 -39.93 12.17
CA LEU A 93 -11.56 -40.48 10.81
C LEU A 93 -10.14 -40.67 10.25
N GLY A 94 -9.11 -40.22 10.98
CA GLY A 94 -7.72 -40.61 10.73
C GLY A 94 -7.12 -40.12 9.40
N GLU A 95 -7.40 -38.87 9.02
CA GLU A 95 -6.61 -38.14 8.01
C GLU A 95 -5.43 -37.40 8.65
#